data_AF-A0A233T5H2-F1
#
_entry.id   AF-A0A233T5H2-F1
#
_cell.length_a   1.000
_cell.length_b   1.000
_cell.length_c   1.000
_cell.angle_alpha   90.00
_cell.angle_beta   90.00
_cell.angle_gamma   90.00
#
_symmetry.space_group_name_H-M   'P 1'
#
loop_
_entity.id
_entity.type
_entity.pdbx_description
1 polymer ?
#
loop_
_entity_poly.entity_id
_entity_poly.type
_entity_poly.pdbx_seq_one_letter_code
_entity_poly.pdbx_strand_id
1 'polypeptide(L)'
;MNNFPAQQRGATLVIALAILVIVTLLAVSSMREVVLESRITGNVIEQTRLQNAAESGLREGERRFVNTLRPPEPGTGCRADNVARPCLLDLAALNLKLADTHQNPVGVLKGIANTWMSYRGSDITSATTAGTLYSVQWNNLPIPSGGQVNEAESPEYGNLMRGIGTFYYETNSVARNQTNSETVLQTVLARLYTN
;
A
#
# COMPACT_ATOMS: atom_id res chain seq x y z
N MET A 1 -59.36 -27.33 -63.48
CA MET A 1 -58.42 -26.24 -63.14
C MET A 1 -58.39 -26.16 -61.63
N ASN A 2 -57.34 -26.62 -60.95
CA ASN A 2 -57.09 -26.30 -59.54
C ASN A 2 -55.57 -26.29 -59.32
N ASN A 3 -55.07 -25.17 -58.82
CA ASN A 3 -53.68 -24.75 -58.86
C ASN A 3 -53.18 -24.58 -57.41
N PHE A 4 -52.13 -25.35 -57.05
CA PHE A 4 -51.10 -25.15 -55.99
C PHE A 4 -51.51 -25.18 -54.50
N PRO A 5 -50.63 -25.62 -53.56
CA PRO A 5 -49.21 -25.25 -53.51
C PRO A 5 -48.17 -26.35 -53.23
N ALA A 6 -46.93 -25.94 -53.54
CA ALA A 6 -45.68 -26.69 -53.52
C ALA A 6 -45.35 -27.33 -52.16
N GLN A 7 -44.83 -28.56 -52.22
CA GLN A 7 -44.22 -29.26 -51.10
C GLN A 7 -42.94 -28.53 -50.66
N GLN A 8 -43.05 -27.63 -49.68
CA GLN A 8 -41.90 -27.10 -48.95
C GLN A 8 -41.40 -28.16 -47.95
N ARG A 9 -40.50 -29.04 -48.41
CA ARG A 9 -39.80 -29.99 -47.53
C ARG A 9 -38.31 -29.90 -47.81
N GLY A 10 -37.57 -29.25 -46.91
CA GLY A 10 -36.10 -29.24 -46.93
C GLY A 10 -35.43 -28.02 -46.28
N ALA A 11 -36.07 -26.84 -46.30
CA ALA A 11 -35.43 -25.60 -45.85
C ALA A 11 -35.55 -25.32 -44.34
N THR A 12 -36.51 -25.94 -43.64
CA THR A 12 -36.78 -25.66 -42.22
C THR A 12 -35.62 -26.05 -41.31
N LEU A 13 -34.95 -27.17 -41.59
CA LEU A 13 -33.78 -27.62 -40.83
C LEU A 13 -32.61 -26.63 -40.97
N VAL A 14 -32.37 -26.11 -42.18
CA VAL A 14 -31.28 -25.16 -42.45
C VAL A 14 -31.55 -23.83 -41.73
N ILE A 15 -32.79 -23.35 -41.77
CA ILE A 15 -33.18 -22.11 -41.08
C ILE A 15 -33.07 -22.29 -39.57
N ALA A 16 -33.55 -23.41 -39.02
CA ALA A 16 -33.42 -23.71 -37.60
C ALA A 16 -31.96 -23.77 -37.14
N LEU A 17 -31.08 -24.37 -37.95
CA LEU A 17 -29.65 -24.47 -37.65
C LEU A 17 -28.95 -23.11 -37.79
N ALA A 18 -29.32 -22.29 -38.78
CA ALA A 18 -28.82 -20.92 -38.91
C ALA A 18 -29.21 -20.05 -37.70
N ILE A 19 -30.47 -20.12 -37.25
CA ILE A 19 -30.93 -19.40 -36.06
C ILE A 19 -30.21 -19.91 -34.81
N LEU A 20 -30.05 -21.23 -34.66
CA LEU A 20 -29.30 -21.81 -33.54
C LEU A 20 -27.85 -21.31 -33.50
N VAL A 21 -27.17 -21.25 -34.65
CA VAL A 21 -25.81 -20.70 -34.75
C VAL A 21 -25.79 -19.22 -34.38
N ILE A 22 -26.76 -18.42 -34.83
CA ILE A 22 -26.82 -16.99 -34.47
C ILE A 22 -27.00 -16.81 -32.96
N VAL A 23 -27.95 -17.53 -32.36
CA VAL A 23 -28.22 -17.43 -30.91
C VAL A 23 -27.03 -17.90 -30.09
N THR A 24 -26.34 -18.97 -30.50
CA THR A 24 -25.14 -19.45 -29.81
C THR A 24 -23.98 -18.46 -29.90
N LEU A 25 -23.77 -17.80 -31.04
CA LEU A 25 -22.75 -16.76 -31.17
C LEU A 25 -23.03 -15.55 -30.26
N LEU A 26 -24.29 -15.12 -30.18
CA LEU A 26 -24.70 -14.05 -29.26
C LEU A 26 -24.46 -14.44 -27.80
N ALA A 27 -24.82 -15.68 -27.42
CA ALA A 27 -24.61 -16.20 -26.08
C ALA A 27 -23.11 -16.33 -25.72
N VAL A 28 -22.27 -16.81 -26.64
CA VAL A 28 -20.83 -16.92 -26.41
C VAL A 28 -20.18 -15.55 -26.29
N SER A 29 -20.65 -14.56 -27.07
CA SER A 29 -20.16 -13.19 -26.98
C SER A 29 -20.40 -12.59 -25.58
N SER A 30 -21.62 -12.74 -25.03
CA SER A 30 -21.93 -12.22 -23.69
C SER A 30 -21.15 -12.94 -22.60
N MET A 31 -20.96 -14.26 -22.70
CA MET A 31 -20.15 -15.02 -21.74
C MET A 31 -18.68 -14.56 -21.73
N ARG A 32 -18.10 -14.25 -22.90
CA ARG A 32 -16.71 -13.77 -22.98
C ARG A 32 -16.51 -12.43 -22.26
N GLU A 33 -17.47 -11.53 -22.39
CA GLU A 33 -17.46 -10.24 -21.72
C GLU A 33 -17.49 -10.39 -20.19
N VAL A 34 -18.41 -11.22 -19.67
CA VAL A 34 -18.51 -11.52 -18.22
C VAL A 34 -17.22 -12.11 -17.67
N VAL A 35 -16.55 -13.00 -18.43
CA VAL A 35 -15.27 -13.59 -18.01
C VAL A 35 -14.16 -12.53 -17.92
N LEU A 36 -14.11 -11.59 -18.87
CA LEU A 36 -13.13 -10.50 -18.85
C LEU A 36 -13.37 -9.60 -17.65
N GLU A 37 -14.61 -9.17 -17.44
CA GLU A 37 -15.01 -8.31 -16.32
C GLU A 37 -14.70 -8.95 -14.97
N SER A 38 -14.93 -10.26 -14.83
CA SER A 38 -14.59 -11.03 -13.63
C SER A 38 -13.08 -11.00 -13.33
N ARG A 39 -12.23 -11.12 -14.35
CA ARG A 39 -10.76 -11.05 -14.19
C ARG A 39 -10.28 -9.65 -13.83
N ILE A 40 -10.83 -8.62 -14.49
CA ILE A 40 -10.52 -7.22 -14.18
C ILE A 40 -10.92 -6.91 -12.74
N THR A 41 -12.16 -7.24 -12.36
CA THR A 41 -12.69 -7.07 -11.00
C THR A 41 -11.85 -7.82 -9.98
N GLY A 42 -11.42 -9.05 -10.28
CA GLY A 42 -10.52 -9.82 -9.41
C GLY A 42 -9.18 -9.13 -9.16
N ASN A 43 -8.57 -8.56 -10.21
CA ASN A 43 -7.31 -7.81 -10.10
C ASN A 43 -7.50 -6.51 -9.29
N VAL A 44 -8.56 -5.75 -9.56
CA VAL A 44 -8.87 -4.51 -8.83
C VAL A 44 -9.13 -4.77 -7.35
N ILE A 45 -9.87 -5.83 -7.01
CA ILE A 45 -10.09 -6.24 -5.61
C ILE A 45 -8.77 -6.56 -4.92
N GLU A 46 -7.87 -7.27 -5.60
CA GLU A 46 -6.57 -7.63 -5.03
C GLU A 46 -5.68 -6.40 -4.82
N GLN A 47 -5.62 -5.48 -5.77
CA GLN A 47 -4.92 -4.20 -5.61
C GLN A 47 -5.50 -3.38 -4.45
N THR A 48 -6.82 -3.32 -4.34
CA THR A 48 -7.51 -2.61 -3.25
C THR A 48 -7.15 -3.22 -1.88
N ARG A 49 -7.10 -4.56 -1.80
CA ARG A 49 -6.68 -5.25 -0.56
C ARG A 49 -5.23 -4.95 -0.20
N LEU A 50 -4.31 -4.99 -1.17
CA LEU A 50 -2.91 -4.62 -0.95
C LEU A 50 -2.78 -3.17 -0.48
N GLN A 51 -3.54 -2.25 -1.07
CA GLN A 51 -3.51 -0.85 -0.67
C GLN A 51 -4.06 -0.62 0.74
N ASN A 52 -5.19 -1.27 1.09
CA ASN A 52 -5.73 -1.24 2.46
C ASN A 52 -4.75 -1.84 3.49
N ALA A 53 -4.04 -2.91 3.12
CA ALA A 53 -3.02 -3.52 3.95
C ALA A 53 -1.81 -2.58 4.16
N ALA A 54 -1.33 -1.93 3.09
CA ALA A 54 -0.27 -0.94 3.18
C ALA A 54 -0.70 0.28 4.01
N GLU A 55 -1.95 0.76 3.87
CA GLU A 55 -2.49 1.86 4.67
C GLU A 55 -2.55 1.50 6.16
N SER A 56 -2.85 0.24 6.49
CA SER A 56 -2.83 -0.23 7.87
C SER A 56 -1.43 -0.11 8.50
N GLY A 57 -0.38 -0.45 7.75
CA GLY A 57 1.02 -0.25 8.17
C GLY A 57 1.39 1.23 8.33
N LEU A 58 0.91 2.07 7.41
CA LEU A 58 1.13 3.52 7.44
C LEU A 58 0.54 4.14 8.72
N ARG A 59 -0.73 3.83 9.00
CA ARG A 59 -1.45 4.31 10.20
C ARG A 59 -0.79 3.80 11.48
N GLU A 60 -0.24 2.59 11.49
CA GLU A 60 0.52 2.10 12.64
C GLU A 60 1.81 2.93 12.84
N GLY A 61 2.60 3.12 11.79
CA GLY A 61 3.85 3.89 11.83
C GLY A 61 3.65 5.31 12.37
N GLU A 62 2.64 6.02 11.85
CA GLU A 62 2.25 7.36 12.32
C GLU A 62 1.78 7.34 13.78
N ARG A 63 0.92 6.38 14.14
CA ARG A 63 0.39 6.25 15.51
C ARG A 63 1.51 6.07 16.54
N ARG A 64 2.62 5.43 16.19
CA ARG A 64 3.72 5.20 17.14
C ARG A 64 4.35 6.50 17.63
N PHE A 65 4.26 7.58 16.86
CA PHE A 65 4.68 8.89 17.34
C PHE A 65 3.81 9.37 18.49
N VAL A 66 2.51 9.04 18.58
CA VAL A 66 1.61 9.52 19.66
C VAL A 66 2.20 9.30 21.06
N ASN A 67 2.91 8.19 21.26
CA ASN A 67 3.50 7.83 22.54
C ASN A 67 4.87 8.49 22.84
N THR A 68 5.36 9.40 21.99
CA THR A 68 6.65 10.08 22.20
C THR A 68 6.46 11.45 22.86
N LEU A 69 7.01 11.63 24.06
CA LEU A 69 7.00 12.92 24.75
C LEU A 69 8.04 13.91 24.17
N ARG A 70 9.06 13.39 23.51
CA ARG A 70 10.14 14.15 22.87
C ARG A 70 10.40 13.61 21.46
N PRO A 71 10.99 14.40 20.56
CA PRO A 71 11.42 13.92 19.25
C PRO A 71 12.30 12.68 19.41
N PRO A 72 11.96 11.54 18.79
CA PRO A 72 12.83 10.37 18.79
C PRO A 72 14.11 10.68 18.02
N GLU A 73 15.23 10.22 18.56
CA GLU A 73 16.52 10.29 17.87
C GLU A 73 16.53 9.32 16.67
N PRO A 74 17.17 9.69 15.54
CA PRO A 74 17.38 8.77 14.43
C PRO A 74 18.07 7.46 14.88
N GLY A 75 17.69 6.34 14.28
CA GLY A 75 18.22 5.01 14.61
C GLY A 75 17.50 4.32 15.77
N THR A 76 16.48 4.95 16.36
CA THR A 76 15.71 4.37 17.46
C THR A 76 14.49 3.56 16.98
N GLY A 77 14.15 2.50 17.72
CA GLY A 77 12.91 1.74 17.52
C GLY A 77 12.89 0.79 16.32
N CYS A 78 13.93 0.72 15.50
CA CYS A 78 13.97 -0.25 14.40
C CYS A 78 14.54 -1.60 14.85
N ARG A 79 13.85 -2.27 15.78
CA ARG A 79 14.22 -3.60 16.28
C ARG A 79 12.98 -4.47 16.38
N ALA A 80 13.13 -5.79 16.18
CA ALA A 80 12.00 -6.72 16.19
C ALA A 80 11.20 -6.70 17.52
N ASP A 81 11.88 -6.46 18.63
CA ASP A 81 11.31 -6.34 19.98
C ASP A 81 10.65 -4.97 20.24
N ASN A 82 10.86 -3.96 19.39
CA ASN A 82 10.30 -2.64 19.63
C ASN A 82 8.77 -2.67 19.50
N VAL A 83 8.09 -2.57 20.63
CA VAL A 83 6.63 -2.61 20.72
C VAL A 83 5.98 -1.25 20.45
N ALA A 84 6.43 -0.22 21.18
CA ALA A 84 5.68 1.03 21.33
C ALA A 84 6.27 2.26 20.62
N ARG A 85 7.55 2.23 20.23
CA ARG A 85 8.25 3.42 19.68
C ARG A 85 8.15 3.45 18.15
N PRO A 86 8.22 4.63 17.50
CA PRO A 86 8.40 4.68 16.05
C PRO A 86 9.76 4.08 15.69
N CYS A 87 9.84 3.35 14.57
CA CYS A 87 11.11 2.99 13.95
C CYS A 87 11.55 4.16 13.10
N LEU A 88 12.54 4.91 13.57
CA LEU A 88 13.11 6.05 12.85
C LEU A 88 14.49 5.66 12.31
N LEU A 89 14.66 5.71 10.99
CA LEU A 89 15.92 5.36 10.35
C LEU A 89 16.96 6.46 10.53
N ASP A 90 18.20 6.06 10.81
CA ASP A 90 19.37 6.93 10.72
C ASP A 90 20.01 6.74 9.33
N LEU A 91 19.60 7.60 8.40
CA LEU A 91 20.12 7.59 7.04
C LEU A 91 21.63 7.86 6.98
N ALA A 92 22.16 8.70 7.88
CA ALA A 92 23.57 9.03 7.91
C ALA A 92 24.42 7.83 8.37
N ALA A 93 24.00 7.15 9.44
CA ALA A 93 24.66 5.93 9.91
C ALA A 93 24.58 4.78 8.89
N LEU A 94 23.50 4.74 8.09
CA LEU A 94 23.32 3.76 7.02
C LEU A 94 24.04 4.14 5.71
N ASN A 95 24.68 5.31 5.62
CA ASN A 95 25.25 5.87 4.38
C ASN A 95 24.23 5.98 3.23
N LEU A 96 22.99 6.33 3.56
CA LEU A 96 21.88 6.48 2.62
C LEU A 96 21.51 7.95 2.47
N LYS A 97 21.04 8.33 1.28
CA LYS A 97 20.50 9.67 1.02
C LYS A 97 18.99 9.67 1.19
N LEU A 98 18.47 10.75 1.77
CA LEU A 98 17.02 10.94 1.91
C LEU A 98 16.31 10.92 0.54
N ALA A 99 16.85 11.61 -0.46
CA ALA A 99 16.25 11.67 -1.80
C ALA A 99 16.13 10.28 -2.46
N ASP A 100 17.18 9.46 -2.37
CA ASP A 100 17.18 8.10 -2.94
C ASP A 100 16.17 7.21 -2.20
N THR A 101 16.12 7.34 -0.87
CA THR A 101 15.23 6.56 -0.02
C THR A 101 13.78 6.97 -0.18
N HIS A 102 13.51 8.27 -0.38
CA HIS A 102 12.17 8.79 -0.69
C HIS A 102 11.66 8.24 -2.03
N GLN A 103 12.51 8.23 -3.06
CA GLN A 103 12.12 7.82 -4.42
C GLN A 103 11.88 6.31 -4.55
N ASN A 104 12.64 5.48 -3.82
CA ASN A 104 12.51 4.03 -3.85
C ASN A 104 12.91 3.38 -2.51
N PRO A 105 12.07 3.48 -1.47
CA PRO A 105 12.42 3.02 -0.13
C PRO A 105 12.66 1.51 -0.09
N VAL A 106 11.87 0.72 -0.83
CA VAL A 106 12.00 -0.74 -0.86
C VAL A 106 13.30 -1.18 -1.51
N GLY A 107 13.66 -0.56 -2.64
CA GLY A 107 14.91 -0.89 -3.35
C GLY A 107 16.15 -0.50 -2.55
N VAL A 108 16.16 0.70 -1.98
CA VAL A 108 17.30 1.24 -1.23
C VAL A 108 17.53 0.48 0.08
N LEU A 109 16.46 0.10 0.79
CA LEU A 109 16.56 -0.58 2.09
C LEU A 109 16.65 -2.11 1.97
N LYS A 110 16.66 -2.65 0.76
CA LYS A 110 16.66 -4.08 0.51
C LYS A 110 17.90 -4.75 1.11
N GLY A 111 17.68 -5.76 1.97
CA GLY A 111 18.75 -6.53 2.59
C GLY A 111 19.46 -5.84 3.75
N ILE A 112 19.06 -4.62 4.10
CA ILE A 112 19.58 -3.94 5.29
C ILE A 112 18.71 -4.36 6.48
N ALA A 113 19.33 -5.01 7.46
CA ALA A 113 18.65 -5.43 8.68
C ALA A 113 18.10 -4.22 9.43
N ASN A 114 17.03 -4.42 10.21
CA ASN A 114 16.50 -3.38 11.11
C ASN A 114 16.07 -2.07 10.40
N THR A 115 15.56 -2.17 9.17
CA THR A 115 15.04 -1.00 8.41
C THR A 115 13.54 -1.01 8.21
N TRP A 116 12.90 -2.16 8.45
CA TRP A 116 11.48 -2.40 8.26
C TRP A 116 10.90 -3.08 9.49
N MET A 117 9.85 -2.48 10.04
CA MET A 117 9.09 -3.06 11.15
C MET A 117 7.87 -3.78 10.62
N SER A 118 7.63 -5.00 11.08
CA SER A 118 6.39 -5.71 10.78
C SER A 118 5.19 -5.02 11.44
N TYR A 119 4.07 -5.01 10.73
CA TYR A 119 2.78 -4.59 11.26
C TYR A 119 2.40 -5.45 12.47
N ARG A 120 2.02 -4.78 13.56
CA ARG A 120 1.43 -5.40 14.77
C ARG A 120 0.05 -4.85 15.07
N GLY A 121 -0.38 -3.81 14.36
CA GLY A 121 -1.71 -3.22 14.44
C GLY A 121 -1.96 -2.28 15.60
N SER A 122 -3.24 -2.06 15.89
CA SER A 122 -3.69 -0.92 16.70
C SER A 122 -3.46 -1.13 18.20
N ASP A 123 -3.50 -2.38 18.67
CA ASP A 123 -3.07 -2.75 20.00
C ASP A 123 -1.61 -3.22 19.95
N ILE A 124 -0.76 -2.39 20.54
CA ILE A 124 0.68 -2.61 20.65
C ILE A 124 0.97 -3.86 21.49
N THR A 125 0.15 -4.15 22.51
CA THR A 125 0.35 -5.26 23.45
C THR A 125 -0.20 -6.59 22.95
N SER A 126 -1.21 -6.54 22.08
CA SER A 126 -1.85 -7.69 21.47
C SER A 126 -1.78 -7.57 19.95
N ALA A 127 -0.69 -8.08 19.36
CA ALA A 127 -0.43 -7.92 17.94
C ALA A 127 -1.59 -8.49 17.09
N THR A 128 -2.28 -7.62 16.36
CA THR A 128 -3.25 -8.02 15.35
C THR A 128 -2.52 -8.16 14.02
N THR A 129 -2.60 -9.33 13.39
CA THR A 129 -2.07 -9.54 12.04
C THR A 129 -3.03 -8.99 10.99
N ALA A 130 -2.51 -8.38 9.92
CA ALA A 130 -3.31 -7.89 8.78
C ALA A 130 -3.86 -9.03 7.89
N GLY A 131 -4.19 -10.19 8.49
CA GLY A 131 -4.42 -11.45 7.81
C GLY A 131 -3.12 -12.22 7.53
N THR A 132 -3.24 -13.50 7.16
CA THR A 132 -2.12 -14.39 6.82
C THR A 132 -1.70 -14.30 5.33
N LEU A 133 -2.46 -13.53 4.54
CA LEU A 133 -2.28 -13.41 3.10
C LEU A 133 -1.31 -12.29 2.69
N TYR A 134 -1.11 -11.31 3.58
CA TYR A 134 -0.30 -10.13 3.30
C TYR A 134 0.78 -9.96 4.37
N SER A 135 2.01 -9.69 3.91
CA SER A 135 3.06 -9.17 4.78
C SER A 135 3.07 -7.66 4.70
N VAL A 136 2.88 -6.98 5.83
CA VAL A 136 2.89 -5.52 5.92
C VAL A 136 4.07 -5.09 6.77
N GLN A 137 4.86 -4.17 6.23
CA GLN A 137 6.00 -3.59 6.93
C GLN A 137 5.97 -2.07 6.80
N TRP A 138 6.50 -1.37 7.79
CA TRP A 138 6.56 0.09 7.78
C TRP A 138 7.88 0.59 8.39
N ASN A 139 8.24 1.82 8.09
CA ASN A 139 9.35 2.54 8.70
C ASN A 139 9.08 4.04 8.70
N ASN A 140 9.95 4.79 9.38
CA ASN A 140 9.91 6.25 9.34
C ASN A 140 11.29 6.82 9.04
N LEU A 141 11.31 7.97 8.38
CA LEU A 141 12.51 8.75 8.11
C LEU A 141 12.32 10.18 8.62
N PRO A 142 13.35 10.78 9.24
CA PRO A 142 13.29 12.18 9.59
C PRO A 142 13.41 13.03 8.32
N ILE A 143 12.53 14.01 8.15
CA ILE A 143 12.65 15.02 7.10
C ILE A 143 13.17 16.31 7.73
N PRO A 144 14.39 16.76 7.38
CA PRO A 144 14.88 18.07 7.79
C PRO A 144 14.16 19.18 6.99
N SER A 145 13.44 20.08 7.67
CA SER A 145 12.67 21.20 7.12
C SER A 145 13.36 22.56 7.37
N GLY A 146 14.39 22.90 6.60
CA GLY A 146 15.15 24.14 6.74
C GLY A 146 16.65 23.88 6.90
N GLY A 147 17.40 24.75 7.60
CA GLY A 147 18.78 24.45 7.99
C GLY A 147 18.90 23.11 8.72
N GLN A 148 20.13 22.68 9.07
CA GLN A 148 20.49 21.29 9.44
C GLN A 148 19.54 20.57 10.44
N VAL A 149 18.69 21.31 11.18
CA VAL A 149 17.69 20.82 12.13
C VAL A 149 16.42 21.70 12.18
N ASN A 150 15.62 21.80 11.11
CA ASN A 150 14.29 22.46 11.14
C ASN A 150 14.27 23.94 11.61
N GLU A 151 15.40 24.63 11.51
CA GLU A 151 15.65 25.96 12.11
C GLU A 151 14.75 27.07 11.55
N ALA A 152 14.19 26.85 10.34
CA ALA A 152 13.30 27.80 9.69
C ALA A 152 11.89 27.81 10.29
N GLU A 153 11.44 26.69 10.86
CA GLU A 153 10.10 26.56 11.43
C GLU A 153 10.06 26.78 12.94
N SER A 154 11.21 26.72 13.60
CA SER A 154 11.37 27.02 15.02
C SER A 154 12.42 28.13 15.19
N PRO A 155 12.06 29.40 14.94
CA PRO A 155 13.00 30.52 14.93
C PRO A 155 13.54 30.90 16.32
N GLU A 156 12.98 30.34 17.40
CA GLU A 156 13.45 30.60 18.76
C GLU A 156 14.71 29.78 19.09
N TYR A 157 15.79 30.49 19.39
CA TYR A 157 17.09 29.91 19.66
C TYR A 157 17.05 28.92 20.85
N GLY A 158 17.58 27.71 20.66
CA GLY A 158 17.68 26.68 21.70
C GLY A 158 16.44 25.82 21.89
N ASN A 159 15.32 26.05 21.19
CA ASN A 159 14.14 25.18 21.25
C ASN A 159 14.40 23.82 20.59
N LEU A 160 15.07 23.80 19.44
CA LEU A 160 15.47 22.57 18.76
C LEU A 160 16.42 21.69 19.59
N MET A 161 17.37 22.31 20.29
CA MET A 161 18.26 21.59 21.23
C MET A 161 17.52 21.03 22.45
N ARG A 162 16.36 21.59 22.79
CA ARG A 162 15.46 21.09 23.84
C ARG A 162 14.40 20.12 23.29
N GLY A 163 14.40 19.84 21.99
CA GLY A 163 13.40 18.99 21.33
C GLY A 163 12.01 19.63 21.24
N ILE A 164 11.94 20.96 21.28
CA ILE A 164 10.71 21.75 21.19
C ILE A 164 10.59 22.32 19.79
N GLY A 165 9.43 22.14 19.15
CA GLY A 165 9.19 22.60 17.78
C GLY A 165 8.43 21.57 16.94
N THR A 166 8.23 21.91 15.67
CA THR A 166 7.61 21.01 14.68
C THR A 166 8.69 20.16 14.03
N PHE A 167 8.44 18.85 13.97
CA PHE A 167 9.29 17.87 13.29
C PHE A 167 8.49 17.11 12.26
N TYR A 168 9.11 16.88 11.10
CA TYR A 168 8.50 16.14 10.01
C TYR A 168 9.10 14.75 9.90
N TYR A 169 8.23 13.78 9.68
CA TYR A 169 8.60 12.40 9.50
C TYR A 169 7.90 11.85 8.27
N GLU A 170 8.67 11.25 7.38
CA GLU A 170 8.12 10.41 6.31
C GLU A 170 7.81 9.05 6.90
N THR A 171 6.59 8.55 6.73
CA THR A 171 6.25 7.16 7.04
C THR A 171 6.08 6.41 5.75
N ASN A 172 6.84 5.34 5.56
CA ASN A 172 6.66 4.43 4.43
C ASN A 172 6.06 3.13 4.91
N SER A 173 5.17 2.58 4.10
CA SER A 173 4.56 1.29 4.33
C SER A 173 4.57 0.47 3.05
N VAL A 174 4.86 -0.81 3.16
CA VAL A 174 4.87 -1.77 2.07
C VAL A 174 4.01 -2.96 2.44
N ALA A 175 3.10 -3.32 1.54
CA ALA A 175 2.34 -4.56 1.60
C ALA A 175 2.75 -5.48 0.46
N ARG A 176 2.99 -6.75 0.78
CA ARG A 176 3.26 -7.81 -0.20
C ARG A 176 2.32 -8.98 -0.04
N ASN A 177 1.83 -9.50 -1.16
CA ASN A 177 1.16 -10.80 -1.22
C ASN A 177 2.19 -11.93 -1.41
N GLN A 178 1.79 -13.18 -1.14
CA GLN A 178 2.52 -14.43 -1.36
C GLN A 178 3.01 -14.60 -2.81
N THR A 179 2.35 -13.99 -3.79
CA THR A 179 2.71 -13.99 -5.21
C THR A 179 3.73 -12.90 -5.59
N ASN A 180 4.34 -12.21 -4.62
CA ASN A 180 5.28 -11.11 -4.80
C ASN A 180 4.71 -9.83 -5.44
N SER A 181 3.38 -9.67 -5.51
CA SER A 181 2.78 -8.36 -5.77
C SER A 181 3.05 -7.43 -4.59
N GLU A 182 3.53 -6.23 -4.88
CA GLU A 182 3.93 -5.23 -3.89
C GLU A 182 3.17 -3.92 -4.10
N THR A 183 2.80 -3.26 -3.02
CA THR A 183 2.28 -1.89 -3.03
C THR A 183 2.97 -1.10 -1.93
N VAL A 184 3.50 0.06 -2.30
CA VAL A 184 4.20 0.97 -1.39
C VAL A 184 3.35 2.23 -1.25
N LEU A 185 3.14 2.67 -0.01
CA LEU A 185 2.50 3.94 0.32
C LEU A 185 3.46 4.78 1.16
N GLN A 186 3.39 6.09 0.97
CA GLN A 186 4.23 7.06 1.66
C GLN A 186 3.37 8.24 2.12
N THR A 187 3.68 8.78 3.28
CA THR A 187 2.99 9.94 3.88
C THR A 187 3.99 10.77 4.67
N VAL A 188 3.66 12.03 4.92
CA VAL A 188 4.45 12.93 5.75
C VAL A 188 3.62 13.37 6.95
N LEU A 189 4.12 13.09 8.15
CA LEU A 189 3.54 13.48 9.42
C LEU A 189 4.33 14.66 10.00
N ALA A 190 3.62 15.74 10.36
CA ALA A 190 4.16 16.82 11.18
C ALA A 190 3.76 16.61 12.64
N ARG A 191 4.72 16.70 13.56
CA ARG A 191 4.48 16.60 15.00
C ARG A 191 5.08 17.78 15.74
N LEU A 192 4.23 18.47 16.48
CA LEU A 192 4.64 19.50 17.42
C LEU A 192 5.00 18.86 18.76
N TYR A 193 6.18 19.16 19.25
CA TYR A 193 6.61 18.83 20.61
C TYR A 193 6.68 20.10 21.44
N THR A 194 6.01 20.08 22.59
CA THR A 194 6.02 21.16 23.57
C THR A 194 6.63 20.67 24.88
N ASN A 195 7.06 21.62 25.70
CA ASN A 195 7.57 21.34 27.06
C ASN A 195 6.46 20.89 28.00
#